data_AF-K6YWG7-F1
#
_entry.id   AF-K6YWG7-F1
#
_cell.length_a   1.000
_cell.length_b   1.000
_cell.length_c   1.000
_cell.angle_alpha   90.00
_cell.angle_beta   90.00
_cell.angle_gamma   90.00
#
_symmetry.space_group_name_H-M   'P 1'
#
loop_
_entity.id
_entity.type
_entity.pdbx_description
1 polymer ?
#
loop_
_entity_poly.entity_id
_entity_poly.type
_entity_poly.pdbx_seq_one_letter_code
_entity_poly.pdbx_strand_id
1 'polypeptide(L)'
;MKNSMTKNSIKLFKTTLIALAVSQSAHAAVISFGGQAATDGSGKTSLKINADNTINSLSDGYFVETFDKATAIDALPLTQDESYNVAGSSNGCAINSPLMVTASGSSVLNVRKGSSRNVAAAPAGDSSCYAYTTPSTVGVDSFVDIDYTNFLDSIGTTVPSLTGSNVNYLGFYWGSVDTYNSFEFYSNDVLVGKITGAELLAELNGNAGNQVADSSNVYVNIAFDANEAFNRLRVISSGVAGEFDNIVVGLDKRDVPAPTSLAILGLGLLGLGVGKRFKK
;
A
#
# COMPACT_ATOMS: atom_id res chain seq x y z
N MET A 1 42.44 -33.36 -10.11
CA MET A 1 41.05 -33.43 -9.61
C MET A 1 40.47 -32.03 -9.66
N LYS A 2 39.35 -31.85 -10.35
CA LYS A 2 38.78 -30.55 -10.74
C LYS A 2 38.06 -29.88 -9.54
N ASN A 3 38.41 -28.62 -9.28
CA ASN A 3 37.68 -27.72 -8.39
C ASN A 3 36.30 -27.41 -8.98
N SER A 4 35.23 -27.72 -8.25
CA SER A 4 33.87 -27.33 -8.58
C SER A 4 33.53 -26.02 -7.88
N MET A 5 33.57 -24.91 -8.62
CA MET A 5 32.97 -23.64 -8.19
C MET A 5 31.46 -23.70 -8.43
N THR A 6 30.70 -23.72 -7.34
CA THR A 6 29.25 -23.52 -7.33
C THR A 6 28.95 -22.06 -7.69
N LYS A 7 28.29 -21.84 -8.85
CA LYS A 7 27.79 -20.52 -9.25
C LYS A 7 26.49 -20.23 -8.51
N ASN A 8 26.49 -19.22 -7.63
CA ASN A 8 25.27 -18.62 -7.12
C ASN A 8 24.58 -17.84 -8.23
N SER A 9 23.46 -18.36 -8.75
CA SER A 9 22.60 -17.64 -9.67
C SER A 9 21.73 -16.66 -8.90
N ILE A 10 22.09 -15.38 -8.94
CA ILE A 10 21.22 -14.28 -8.52
C ILE A 10 20.04 -14.25 -9.50
N LYS A 11 18.85 -14.63 -9.02
CA LYS A 11 17.61 -14.52 -9.80
C LYS A 11 17.21 -13.05 -9.84
N LEU A 12 17.41 -12.42 -10.99
CA LEU A 12 16.93 -11.08 -11.28
C LEU A 12 15.40 -11.13 -11.40
N PHE A 13 14.68 -10.62 -10.40
CA PHE A 13 13.24 -10.41 -10.51
C PHE A 13 12.99 -9.33 -11.57
N LYS A 14 12.27 -9.69 -12.64
CA LYS A 14 11.84 -8.74 -13.66
C LYS A 14 10.68 -7.93 -13.11
N THR A 15 10.95 -6.69 -12.72
CA THR A 15 9.92 -5.69 -12.44
C THR A 15 9.20 -5.38 -13.76
N THR A 16 7.94 -5.75 -13.88
CA THR A 16 7.13 -5.42 -15.07
C THR A 16 6.34 -4.16 -14.71
N LEU A 17 6.83 -3.01 -15.18
CA LEU A 17 6.14 -1.72 -15.01
C LEU A 17 5.04 -1.66 -16.09
N ILE A 18 3.79 -1.91 -15.71
CA ILE A 18 2.62 -1.68 -16.57
C ILE A 18 1.95 -0.41 -16.06
N ALA A 19 1.98 0.64 -16.88
CA ALA A 19 1.23 1.86 -16.63
C ALA A 19 -0.16 1.70 -17.25
N LEU A 20 -1.20 1.58 -16.42
CA LEU A 20 -2.58 1.58 -16.88
C LEU A 20 -3.03 3.00 -17.19
N ALA A 21 -3.43 3.26 -18.44
CA ALA A 21 -4.33 4.37 -18.75
C ALA A 21 -5.73 3.78 -18.93
N VAL A 22 -6.51 3.70 -17.85
CA VAL A 22 -7.89 3.22 -17.92
C VAL A 22 -8.72 4.35 -18.54
N SER A 23 -9.05 4.21 -19.82
CA SER A 23 -9.93 5.15 -20.50
C SER A 23 -11.39 4.86 -20.12
N GLN A 24 -11.88 5.53 -19.08
CA GLN A 24 -13.26 6.03 -18.94
C GLN A 24 -13.36 6.84 -17.63
N SER A 25 -13.81 8.10 -17.77
CA SER A 25 -13.71 9.24 -16.84
C SER A 25 -12.27 9.67 -16.48
N ALA A 26 -12.03 10.99 -16.42
CA ALA A 26 -10.72 11.58 -16.15
C ALA A 26 -10.15 11.05 -14.81
N HIS A 27 -9.12 10.20 -14.86
CA HIS A 27 -8.50 9.65 -13.66
C HIS A 27 -6.98 9.69 -13.78
N ALA A 28 -6.33 10.40 -12.85
CA ALA A 28 -4.89 10.65 -12.80
C ALA A 28 -4.13 9.79 -11.77
N ALA A 29 -4.70 8.64 -11.42
CA ALA A 29 -4.04 7.66 -10.58
C ALA A 29 -3.35 6.62 -11.49
N VAL A 30 -2.02 6.52 -11.40
CA VAL A 30 -1.25 5.47 -12.06
C VAL A 30 -1.20 4.27 -11.13
N ILE A 31 -1.86 3.18 -11.56
CA ILE A 31 -1.87 1.91 -10.84
C ILE A 31 -0.77 1.01 -11.40
N SER A 32 0.00 0.39 -10.50
CA SER A 32 1.02 -0.59 -10.84
C SER A 32 1.10 -1.69 -9.78
N PHE A 33 1.67 -2.83 -10.15
CA PHE A 33 1.74 -4.01 -9.29
C PHE A 33 3.18 -4.38 -8.99
N GLY A 34 3.40 -4.89 -7.78
CA GLY A 34 4.70 -5.36 -7.33
C GLY A 34 5.13 -4.70 -6.02
N GLY A 35 6.02 -5.38 -5.32
CA GLY A 35 6.52 -4.96 -4.03
C GLY A 35 7.76 -5.79 -3.68
N GLN A 36 8.09 -5.85 -2.41
CA GLN A 36 9.10 -6.74 -1.85
C GLN A 36 8.47 -7.71 -0.86
N ALA A 37 9.15 -8.82 -0.59
CA ALA A 37 8.76 -9.70 0.50
C ALA A 37 8.97 -8.97 1.84
N ALA A 38 7.97 -9.00 2.70
CA ALA A 38 8.08 -8.47 4.04
C ALA A 38 8.85 -9.44 4.95
N THR A 39 9.66 -8.94 5.87
CA THR A 39 10.51 -9.74 6.76
C THR A 39 9.91 -9.97 8.14
N ASP A 40 8.77 -9.34 8.44
CA ASP A 40 7.99 -9.51 9.69
C ASP A 40 6.92 -10.61 9.60
N GLY A 41 6.73 -11.20 8.41
CA GLY A 41 5.77 -12.27 8.17
C GLY A 41 4.42 -11.81 7.60
N SER A 42 4.26 -10.54 7.23
CA SER A 42 3.07 -9.94 6.60
C SER A 42 2.98 -10.15 5.06
N GLY A 43 3.77 -11.08 4.52
CA GLY A 43 3.77 -11.41 3.09
C GLY A 43 4.52 -10.40 2.22
N LYS A 44 3.84 -9.35 1.73
CA LYS A 44 4.42 -8.38 0.77
C LYS A 44 4.22 -6.94 1.22
N THR A 45 5.24 -6.11 1.02
CA THR A 45 5.20 -4.67 1.33
C THR A 45 5.78 -3.81 0.20
N SER A 46 5.69 -2.49 0.33
CA SER A 46 6.16 -1.53 -0.66
C SER A 46 7.68 -1.49 -0.74
N LEU A 47 8.20 -1.30 -1.96
CA LEU A 47 9.62 -0.97 -2.21
C LEU A 47 10.02 0.45 -1.73
N LYS A 48 9.06 1.25 -1.24
CA LYS A 48 9.27 2.61 -0.75
C LYS A 48 9.69 2.68 0.72
N ILE A 49 9.57 1.57 1.45
CA ILE A 49 9.90 1.47 2.88
C ILE A 49 10.84 0.29 3.12
N ASN A 50 11.26 0.09 4.38
CA ASN A 50 12.06 -1.06 4.74
C ASN A 50 11.23 -2.35 4.67
N ALA A 51 11.88 -3.49 4.40
CA ALA A 51 11.19 -4.77 4.23
C ALA A 51 10.53 -5.28 5.53
N ASP A 52 10.89 -4.76 6.70
CA ASP A 52 10.27 -5.05 7.99
C ASP A 52 9.10 -4.12 8.34
N ASN A 53 8.52 -3.46 7.33
CA ASN A 53 7.43 -2.49 7.47
C ASN A 53 7.77 -1.27 8.34
N THR A 54 9.05 -0.96 8.50
CA THR A 54 9.50 0.26 9.18
C THR A 54 9.85 1.37 8.18
N ILE A 55 9.93 2.60 8.71
CA ILE A 55 10.47 3.77 8.03
C ILE A 55 11.72 4.24 8.77
N ASN A 56 12.67 4.85 8.07
CA ASN A 56 13.91 5.32 8.70
C ASN A 56 13.67 6.63 9.47
N SER A 57 12.78 7.48 8.96
CA SER A 57 12.38 8.72 9.60
C SER A 57 10.98 9.13 9.15
N LEU A 58 10.22 9.81 10.01
CA LEU A 58 8.96 10.46 9.61
C LEU A 58 9.18 11.50 8.50
N SER A 59 10.37 12.12 8.42
CA SER A 59 10.71 13.08 7.37
C SER A 59 10.78 12.47 5.97
N ASP A 60 10.90 11.14 5.87
CA ASP A 60 10.85 10.43 4.58
C ASP A 60 9.44 10.51 3.97
N GLY A 61 8.44 10.95 4.75
CA GLY A 61 7.07 11.19 4.33
C GLY A 61 6.33 9.92 3.90
N TYR A 62 6.76 8.76 4.41
CA TYR A 62 6.06 7.49 4.30
C TYR A 62 5.51 7.06 5.66
N PHE A 63 4.35 6.42 5.66
CA PHE A 63 3.67 5.93 6.86
C PHE A 63 3.06 4.57 6.58
N VAL A 64 3.03 3.71 7.58
CA VAL A 64 2.71 2.29 7.43
C VAL A 64 1.65 1.88 8.44
N GLU A 65 0.72 1.04 8.01
CA GLU A 65 -0.24 0.31 8.84
C GLU A 65 -0.22 -1.16 8.42
N THR A 66 0.21 -2.05 9.32
CA THR A 66 0.24 -3.52 9.11
C THR A 66 -0.73 -4.26 10.02
N PHE A 67 -1.53 -3.52 10.80
CA PHE A 67 -2.43 -4.06 11.81
C PHE A 67 -1.75 -4.87 12.93
N ASP A 68 -0.42 -4.89 12.99
CA ASP A 68 0.38 -5.53 14.05
C ASP A 68 0.82 -4.50 15.08
N LYS A 69 0.51 -4.74 16.36
CA LYS A 69 0.98 -3.87 17.46
C LYS A 69 2.49 -3.66 17.48
N ALA A 70 3.24 -4.63 16.96
CA ALA A 70 4.70 -4.63 16.96
C ALA A 70 5.32 -3.66 15.94
N THR A 71 4.58 -3.24 14.91
CA THR A 71 5.06 -2.34 13.85
C THR A 71 4.58 -0.89 14.04
N ALA A 72 3.96 -0.60 15.19
CA ALA A 72 3.50 0.74 15.55
C ALA A 72 4.64 1.77 15.46
N ILE A 73 4.35 2.95 14.89
CA ILE A 73 5.32 4.03 14.74
C ILE A 73 5.32 4.89 16.02
N ASP A 74 6.27 4.65 16.92
CA ASP A 74 6.39 5.31 18.24
C ASP A 74 6.33 6.85 18.22
N ALA A 75 6.76 7.46 17.11
CA ALA A 75 6.82 8.91 16.96
C ALA A 75 5.48 9.56 16.56
N LEU A 76 4.44 8.77 16.29
CA LEU A 76 3.07 9.25 16.04
C LEU A 76 2.22 9.09 17.30
N PRO A 77 1.15 9.88 17.47
CA PRO A 77 0.18 9.66 18.54
C PRO A 77 -0.41 8.25 18.42
N LEU A 78 0.09 7.31 19.23
CA LEU A 78 -0.34 5.92 19.19
C LEU A 78 -1.68 5.77 19.90
N THR A 79 -2.70 5.32 19.16
CA THR A 79 -3.88 4.68 19.76
C THR A 79 -3.93 3.28 19.19
N GLN A 80 -3.47 2.28 19.95
CA GLN A 80 -3.68 0.89 19.58
C GLN A 80 -5.17 0.60 19.69
N ASP A 81 -5.87 0.58 18.55
CA ASP A 81 -7.30 0.32 18.49
C ASP A 81 -7.54 -1.17 18.23
N GLU A 82 -7.98 -1.85 19.29
CA GLU A 82 -8.34 -3.27 19.29
C GLU A 82 -9.84 -3.50 19.12
N SER A 83 -10.64 -2.45 18.91
CA SER A 83 -12.10 -2.57 18.81
C SER A 83 -12.56 -3.44 17.63
N TYR A 84 -11.71 -3.61 16.62
CA TYR A 84 -11.94 -4.44 15.44
C TYR A 84 -11.36 -5.86 15.55
N ASN A 85 -10.78 -6.24 16.69
CA ASN A 85 -10.18 -7.55 16.87
C ASN A 85 -11.24 -8.66 16.97
N VAL A 86 -10.97 -9.76 16.27
CA VAL A 86 -11.75 -11.00 16.33
C VAL A 86 -11.33 -11.82 17.54
N ALA A 87 -12.30 -12.15 18.40
CA ALA A 87 -12.06 -12.95 19.60
C ALA A 87 -11.31 -14.25 19.29
N GLY A 88 -10.19 -14.47 19.98
CA GLY A 88 -9.34 -15.66 19.83
C GLY A 88 -8.50 -15.73 18.56
N SER A 89 -8.61 -14.76 17.65
CA SER A 89 -7.89 -14.77 16.35
C SER A 89 -7.00 -13.55 16.11
N SER A 90 -6.95 -12.59 17.04
CA SER A 90 -6.27 -11.29 16.83
C SER A 90 -5.19 -11.00 17.86
N ASN A 91 -4.54 -12.05 18.39
CA ASN A 91 -3.46 -11.87 19.35
C ASN A 91 -2.31 -11.08 18.71
N GLY A 92 -1.98 -9.92 19.28
CA GLY A 92 -0.96 -9.01 18.76
C GLY A 92 -1.46 -8.04 17.69
N CYS A 93 -2.75 -8.05 17.34
CA CYS A 93 -3.30 -7.15 16.34
C CYS A 93 -3.90 -5.88 16.95
N ALA A 94 -3.81 -4.78 16.21
CA ALA A 94 -4.52 -3.53 16.47
C ALA A 94 -4.38 -2.64 15.23
N ILE A 95 -5.29 -1.70 15.02
CA ILE A 95 -4.99 -0.55 14.15
C ILE A 95 -4.06 0.37 14.96
N ASN A 96 -2.86 0.66 14.43
CA ASN A 96 -1.80 1.37 15.18
C ASN A 96 -1.49 2.75 14.62
N SER A 97 -2.19 3.14 13.56
CA SER A 97 -2.07 4.44 12.93
C SER A 97 -3.13 5.41 13.48
N PRO A 98 -2.86 6.73 13.54
CA PRO A 98 -3.81 7.75 14.00
C PRO A 98 -4.89 8.04 12.94
N LEU A 99 -5.35 7.01 12.23
CA LEU A 99 -6.31 7.12 11.14
C LEU A 99 -7.73 7.08 11.69
N MET A 100 -8.61 7.90 11.12
CA MET A 100 -10.03 7.80 11.44
C MET A 100 -10.62 6.68 10.59
N VAL A 101 -11.17 5.67 11.24
CA VAL A 101 -11.75 4.51 10.58
C VAL A 101 -13.25 4.49 10.83
N THR A 102 -14.03 4.41 9.75
CA THR A 102 -15.50 4.37 9.80
C THR A 102 -16.02 3.22 8.95
N ALA A 103 -16.71 2.27 9.58
CA ALA A 103 -17.33 1.15 8.88
C ALA A 103 -18.83 1.41 8.63
N SER A 104 -19.37 0.92 7.52
CA SER A 104 -20.79 1.10 7.15
C SER A 104 -21.77 0.33 8.05
N GLY A 105 -21.26 -0.53 8.93
CA GLY A 105 -22.05 -1.33 9.86
C GLY A 105 -21.17 -2.00 10.92
N SER A 106 -21.80 -2.54 11.95
CA SER A 106 -21.11 -3.36 12.96
C SER A 106 -20.48 -4.59 12.31
N SER A 107 -19.26 -4.93 12.71
CA SER A 107 -18.52 -6.10 12.20
C SER A 107 -18.20 -6.08 10.71
N VAL A 108 -18.34 -4.93 10.04
CA VAL A 108 -17.92 -4.78 8.64
C VAL A 108 -16.39 -4.74 8.53
N LEU A 109 -15.72 -4.00 9.42
CA LEU A 109 -14.27 -4.06 9.57
C LEU A 109 -13.89 -5.05 10.67
N ASN A 110 -12.89 -5.87 10.38
CA ASN A 110 -12.29 -6.77 11.36
C ASN A 110 -10.79 -6.89 11.10
N VAL A 111 -10.03 -7.18 12.16
CA VAL A 111 -8.58 -7.41 12.10
C VAL A 111 -8.28 -8.77 12.74
N ARG A 112 -7.45 -9.60 12.10
CA ARG A 112 -7.15 -10.95 12.59
C ARG A 112 -5.83 -11.52 12.06
N LYS A 113 -5.47 -12.70 12.57
CA LYS A 113 -4.46 -13.61 12.03
C LYS A 113 -5.08 -14.86 11.40
N GLY A 114 -4.40 -15.38 10.39
CA GLY A 114 -4.73 -16.64 9.71
C GLY A 114 -6.08 -16.63 8.98
N SER A 115 -6.41 -17.75 8.34
CA SER A 115 -7.63 -17.88 7.53
C SER A 115 -8.78 -18.50 8.32
N SER A 116 -10.02 -18.23 7.94
CA SER A 116 -11.22 -18.90 8.47
C SER A 116 -12.20 -19.07 7.32
N ARG A 117 -12.68 -20.29 7.16
CA ARG A 117 -13.53 -20.68 6.04
C ARG A 117 -14.79 -19.83 6.01
N ASN A 118 -15.08 -19.27 4.84
CA ASN A 118 -16.24 -18.40 4.59
C ASN A 118 -16.29 -17.14 5.47
N VAL A 119 -15.13 -16.69 5.97
CA VAL A 119 -15.03 -15.45 6.76
C VAL A 119 -13.95 -14.54 6.18
N ALA A 120 -12.72 -15.03 6.08
CA ALA A 120 -11.60 -14.29 5.51
C ALA A 120 -10.42 -15.24 5.24
N ALA A 121 -9.60 -14.93 4.25
CA ALA A 121 -8.33 -15.59 3.98
C ALA A 121 -7.17 -14.63 4.24
N ALA A 122 -6.17 -15.06 5.02
CA ALA A 122 -4.94 -14.30 5.13
C ALA A 122 -4.32 -14.14 3.73
N PRO A 123 -3.83 -12.95 3.36
CA PRO A 123 -3.07 -12.77 2.13
C PRO A 123 -1.96 -13.83 1.98
N ALA A 124 -1.65 -14.24 0.75
CA ALA A 124 -0.71 -15.35 0.55
C ALA A 124 0.65 -15.08 1.23
N GLY A 125 1.09 -16.00 2.10
CA GLY A 125 2.35 -15.89 2.83
C GLY A 125 2.30 -14.95 4.04
N ASP A 126 1.15 -14.38 4.37
CA ASP A 126 0.90 -13.61 5.57
C ASP A 126 0.60 -14.53 6.76
N SER A 127 1.36 -14.33 7.84
CA SER A 127 1.25 -15.00 9.13
C SER A 127 1.12 -14.00 10.30
N SER A 128 1.05 -12.71 9.99
CA SER A 128 0.84 -11.59 10.91
C SER A 128 -0.64 -11.20 10.92
N CYS A 129 -0.94 -9.98 11.35
CA CYS A 129 -2.28 -9.43 11.37
C CYS A 129 -2.63 -8.80 10.03
N TYR A 130 -3.89 -8.89 9.62
CA TYR A 130 -4.42 -8.21 8.44
C TYR A 130 -5.86 -7.74 8.69
N ALA A 131 -6.29 -6.75 7.93
CA ALA A 131 -7.67 -6.27 7.96
C ALA A 131 -8.50 -6.89 6.85
N TYR A 132 -9.80 -7.01 7.11
CA TYR A 132 -10.73 -7.44 6.08
C TYR A 132 -12.10 -6.78 6.24
N THR A 133 -12.73 -6.52 5.09
CA THR A 133 -14.07 -5.95 4.99
C THR A 133 -15.09 -7.03 4.64
N THR A 134 -16.09 -7.27 5.48
CA THR A 134 -17.21 -8.18 5.20
C THR A 134 -18.52 -7.42 5.05
N PRO A 135 -19.44 -7.84 4.17
CA PRO A 135 -20.74 -7.21 4.07
C PRO A 135 -21.62 -7.53 5.27
N SER A 136 -22.40 -6.54 5.73
CA SER A 136 -23.49 -6.80 6.69
C SER A 136 -24.59 -7.68 6.08
N THR A 137 -24.71 -7.71 4.74
CA THR A 137 -25.64 -8.57 4.01
C THR A 137 -24.99 -9.00 2.70
N VAL A 138 -24.81 -10.31 2.50
CA VAL A 138 -24.19 -10.86 1.28
C VAL A 138 -24.96 -10.40 0.04
N GLY A 139 -24.22 -9.93 -0.96
CA GLY A 139 -24.73 -9.34 -2.20
C GLY A 139 -25.05 -7.84 -2.09
N VAL A 140 -24.86 -7.22 -0.92
CA VAL A 140 -25.02 -5.78 -0.69
C VAL A 140 -23.67 -5.21 -0.27
N ASP A 141 -23.25 -4.13 -0.92
CA ASP A 141 -21.99 -3.48 -0.59
C ASP A 141 -21.99 -2.99 0.86
N SER A 142 -20.94 -3.35 1.59
CA SER A 142 -20.53 -2.66 2.81
C SER A 142 -19.13 -2.13 2.61
N PHE A 143 -18.79 -1.09 3.37
CA PHE A 143 -17.54 -0.39 3.18
C PHE A 143 -16.87 0.00 4.48
N VAL A 144 -15.56 0.21 4.38
CA VAL A 144 -14.72 0.81 5.42
C VAL A 144 -14.05 2.03 4.81
N ASP A 145 -14.26 3.18 5.43
CA ASP A 145 -13.54 4.41 5.13
C ASP A 145 -12.36 4.55 6.09
N ILE A 146 -11.18 4.79 5.54
CA ILE A 146 -9.97 5.19 6.23
C ILE A 146 -9.70 6.65 5.82
N ASP A 147 -9.95 7.58 6.73
CA ASP A 147 -9.82 9.01 6.54
C ASP A 147 -8.49 9.52 7.13
N TYR A 148 -7.71 10.15 6.27
CA TYR A 148 -6.38 10.68 6.54
C TYR A 148 -6.41 12.16 6.96
N THR A 149 -7.55 12.84 6.94
CA THR A 149 -7.65 14.30 7.13
C THR A 149 -7.01 14.75 8.45
N ASN A 150 -7.41 14.15 9.59
CA ASN A 150 -6.84 14.49 10.90
C ASN A 150 -5.35 14.14 11.00
N PHE A 151 -4.93 13.06 10.33
CA PHE A 151 -3.53 12.68 10.28
C PHE A 151 -2.70 13.72 9.49
N LEU A 152 -3.18 14.16 8.32
CA LEU A 152 -2.54 15.18 7.49
C LEU A 152 -2.50 16.55 8.18
N ASP A 153 -3.53 16.90 8.94
CA ASP A 153 -3.57 18.13 9.71
C ASP A 153 -2.55 18.13 10.87
N SER A 154 -2.35 16.97 11.50
CA SER A 154 -1.46 16.84 12.66
C SER A 154 0.00 16.59 12.31
N ILE A 155 0.31 15.96 11.17
CA ILE A 155 1.69 15.54 10.85
C ILE A 155 2.66 16.71 10.76
N GLY A 156 2.20 17.89 10.32
CA GLY A 156 3.01 19.11 10.28
C GLY A 156 3.50 19.59 11.66
N THR A 157 2.80 19.22 12.74
CA THR A 157 3.22 19.53 14.11
C THR A 157 4.38 18.65 14.55
N THR A 158 4.38 17.37 14.15
CA THR A 158 5.45 16.42 14.46
C THR A 158 6.65 16.59 13.52
N VAL A 159 6.39 16.88 12.24
CA VAL A 159 7.39 17.04 11.19
C VAL A 159 7.08 18.31 10.39
N PRO A 160 7.68 19.46 10.75
CA PRO A 160 7.36 20.75 10.13
C PRO A 160 7.46 20.80 8.60
N SER A 161 8.38 20.03 7.99
CA SER A 161 8.54 19.94 6.54
C SER A 161 7.34 19.30 5.82
N LEU A 162 6.51 18.55 6.53
CA LEU A 162 5.32 17.88 6.01
C LEU A 162 4.02 18.69 6.24
N THR A 163 4.11 19.92 6.73
CA THR A 163 2.94 20.77 6.98
C THR A 163 2.11 20.98 5.71
N GLY A 164 0.81 20.66 5.77
CA GLY A 164 -0.11 20.81 4.63
C GLY A 164 0.23 19.90 3.46
N SER A 165 0.74 18.70 3.74
CA SER A 165 0.93 17.66 2.73
C SER A 165 -0.39 17.01 2.34
N ASN A 166 -0.42 16.37 1.19
CA ASN A 166 -1.49 15.50 0.74
C ASN A 166 -0.96 14.09 0.47
N VAL A 167 -1.83 13.07 0.50
CA VAL A 167 -1.45 11.70 0.12
C VAL A 167 -1.43 11.58 -1.40
N ASN A 168 -0.25 11.38 -1.99
CA ASN A 168 -0.08 11.18 -3.44
C ASN A 168 0.46 9.80 -3.80
N TYR A 169 0.62 8.92 -2.80
CA TYR A 169 0.95 7.53 -3.01
C TYR A 169 0.21 6.68 -1.99
N LEU A 170 -0.37 5.58 -2.44
CA LEU A 170 -0.90 4.51 -1.61
C LEU A 170 -0.36 3.18 -2.14
N GLY A 171 0.14 2.34 -1.25
CA GLY A 171 0.38 0.94 -1.51
C GLY A 171 -0.36 0.09 -0.50
N PHE A 172 -0.75 -1.12 -0.88
CA PHE A 172 -1.29 -2.11 0.05
C PHE A 172 -1.14 -3.51 -0.53
N TYR A 173 -1.05 -4.50 0.36
CA TYR A 173 -1.09 -5.90 -0.02
C TYR A 173 -2.53 -6.37 -0.10
N TRP A 174 -3.01 -6.69 -1.31
CA TRP A 174 -4.36 -7.23 -1.50
C TRP A 174 -4.28 -8.75 -1.59
N GLY A 175 -4.93 -9.44 -0.65
CA GLY A 175 -4.99 -10.90 -0.58
C GLY A 175 -6.29 -11.47 -1.14
N SER A 176 -6.24 -12.73 -1.60
CA SER A 176 -7.42 -13.51 -2.01
C SER A 176 -8.44 -12.75 -2.87
N VAL A 177 -7.95 -11.91 -3.80
CA VAL A 177 -8.79 -10.92 -4.52
C VAL A 177 -10.01 -11.57 -5.16
N ASP A 178 -11.20 -11.04 -4.88
CA ASP A 178 -12.46 -11.45 -5.47
C ASP A 178 -13.10 -10.34 -6.32
N THR A 179 -13.98 -10.71 -7.26
CA THR A 179 -14.62 -9.76 -8.19
C THR A 179 -15.64 -8.83 -7.54
N TYR A 180 -16.04 -9.11 -6.30
CA TYR A 180 -16.99 -8.31 -5.50
C TYR A 180 -16.28 -7.34 -4.54
N ASN A 181 -14.97 -7.17 -4.68
CA ASN A 181 -14.18 -6.23 -3.88
C ASN A 181 -13.72 -5.03 -4.73
N SER A 182 -13.60 -3.87 -4.11
CA SER A 182 -12.98 -2.70 -4.72
C SER A 182 -12.34 -1.76 -3.70
N PHE A 183 -11.36 -1.01 -4.17
CA PHE A 183 -10.71 0.08 -3.45
C PHE A 183 -10.98 1.37 -4.19
N GLU A 184 -11.55 2.35 -3.50
CA GLU A 184 -11.93 3.65 -4.03
C GLU A 184 -11.16 4.75 -3.29
N PHE A 185 -10.73 5.77 -4.02
CA PHE A 185 -9.91 6.86 -3.51
C PHE A 185 -10.68 8.16 -3.68
N TYR A 186 -10.84 8.90 -2.59
CA TYR A 186 -11.63 10.11 -2.56
C TYR A 186 -10.80 11.32 -2.13
N SER A 187 -11.00 12.43 -2.83
CA SER A 187 -10.63 13.76 -2.38
C SER A 187 -11.89 14.44 -1.85
N ASN A 188 -12.02 14.49 -0.53
CA ASN A 188 -13.27 14.78 0.16
C ASN A 188 -14.38 13.81 -0.27
N ASP A 189 -15.44 14.30 -0.90
CA ASP A 189 -16.55 13.48 -1.42
C ASP A 189 -16.45 13.18 -2.92
N VAL A 190 -15.34 13.56 -3.57
CA VAL A 190 -15.12 13.33 -5.00
C VAL A 190 -14.28 12.08 -5.19
N LEU A 191 -14.80 11.09 -5.94
CA LEU A 191 -14.05 9.91 -6.35
C LEU A 191 -12.95 10.31 -7.34
N VAL A 192 -11.69 10.16 -6.95
CA VAL A 192 -10.51 10.51 -7.78
C VAL A 192 -9.83 9.29 -8.40
N GLY A 193 -10.13 8.08 -7.91
CA GLY A 193 -9.70 6.84 -8.54
C GLY A 193 -10.35 5.60 -7.93
N LYS A 194 -10.23 4.47 -8.64
CA LYS A 194 -10.74 3.18 -8.19
C LYS A 194 -9.94 2.04 -8.81
N ILE A 195 -9.87 0.91 -8.10
CA ILE A 195 -9.51 -0.39 -8.64
C ILE A 195 -10.49 -1.45 -8.13
N THR A 196 -11.02 -2.24 -9.05
CA THR A 196 -11.88 -3.39 -8.72
C THR A 196 -11.09 -4.69 -8.76
N GLY A 197 -11.54 -5.69 -8.00
CA GLY A 197 -10.94 -7.02 -8.06
C GLY A 197 -11.08 -7.66 -9.43
N ALA A 198 -12.16 -7.38 -10.16
CA ALA A 198 -12.35 -7.85 -11.54
C ALA A 198 -11.30 -7.28 -12.51
N GLU A 199 -10.97 -5.99 -12.42
CA GLU A 199 -9.93 -5.35 -13.24
C GLU A 199 -8.54 -5.93 -12.90
N LEU A 200 -8.22 -6.05 -11.61
CA LEU A 200 -6.95 -6.62 -11.15
C LEU A 200 -6.76 -8.06 -11.63
N LEU A 201 -7.78 -8.91 -11.46
CA LEU A 201 -7.71 -10.31 -11.86
C LEU A 201 -7.62 -10.46 -13.38
N ALA A 202 -8.32 -9.63 -14.16
CA ALA A 202 -8.20 -9.63 -15.61
C ALA A 202 -6.77 -9.25 -16.06
N GLU A 203 -6.19 -8.20 -15.48
CA GLU A 203 -4.84 -7.73 -15.80
C GLU A 203 -3.76 -8.76 -15.44
N LEU A 204 -3.88 -9.40 -14.28
CA LEU A 204 -2.91 -10.38 -13.80
C LEU A 204 -3.21 -11.82 -14.26
N ASN A 205 -4.24 -12.00 -15.09
CA ASN A 205 -4.75 -13.30 -15.52
C ASN A 205 -4.96 -14.26 -14.33
N GLY A 206 -5.55 -13.73 -13.26
CA GLY A 206 -5.81 -14.38 -11.99
C GLY A 206 -7.19 -15.04 -11.91
N ASN A 207 -7.37 -15.83 -10.86
CA ASN A 207 -8.66 -16.45 -10.53
C ASN A 207 -9.15 -15.89 -9.20
N ALA A 208 -10.42 -15.52 -9.16
CA ALA A 208 -11.06 -14.93 -7.97
C ALA A 208 -10.92 -15.84 -6.74
N GLY A 209 -10.62 -15.25 -5.59
CA GLY A 209 -10.53 -15.93 -4.30
C GLY A 209 -9.36 -16.90 -4.17
N ASN A 210 -8.37 -16.84 -5.06
CA ASN A 210 -7.22 -17.74 -4.97
C ASN A 210 -6.30 -17.29 -3.82
N GLN A 211 -6.16 -18.15 -2.80
CA GLN A 211 -5.44 -17.81 -1.56
C GLN A 211 -3.92 -17.99 -1.63
N VAL A 212 -3.36 -18.35 -2.79
CA VAL A 212 -1.94 -18.70 -2.92
C VAL A 212 -1.27 -18.02 -4.11
N ALA A 213 -1.96 -17.90 -5.24
CA ALA A 213 -1.36 -17.38 -6.47
C ALA A 213 -1.10 -15.87 -6.39
N ASP A 214 0.07 -15.43 -6.85
CA ASP A 214 0.45 -14.01 -6.92
C ASP A 214 -0.50 -13.17 -7.78
N SER A 215 -1.18 -13.79 -8.76
CA SER A 215 -2.18 -13.15 -9.62
C SER A 215 -3.49 -12.79 -8.88
N SER A 216 -3.64 -13.23 -7.62
CA SER A 216 -4.77 -12.93 -6.73
C SER A 216 -4.29 -12.45 -5.35
N ASN A 217 -2.98 -12.31 -5.16
CA ASN A 217 -2.32 -11.88 -3.93
C ASN A 217 -1.16 -10.97 -4.32
N VAL A 218 -1.42 -9.67 -4.43
CA VAL A 218 -0.49 -8.73 -5.07
C VAL A 218 -0.37 -7.45 -4.26
N TYR A 219 0.84 -6.90 -4.22
CA TYR A 219 1.04 -5.56 -3.69
C TYR A 219 0.65 -4.55 -4.78
N VAL A 220 -0.36 -3.76 -4.51
CA VAL A 220 -0.88 -2.73 -5.42
C VAL A 220 -0.23 -1.40 -5.03
N ASN A 221 0.16 -0.62 -6.03
CA ASN A 221 0.72 0.71 -5.87
C ASN A 221 -0.13 1.68 -6.69
N ILE A 222 -0.51 2.79 -6.09
CA ILE A 222 -1.30 3.85 -6.70
C ILE A 222 -0.54 5.15 -6.49
N ALA A 223 -0.10 5.77 -7.58
CA ALA A 223 0.52 7.08 -7.58
C ALA A 223 -0.45 8.11 -8.14
N PHE A 224 -0.64 9.21 -7.44
CA PHE A 224 -1.49 10.32 -7.87
C PHE A 224 -0.60 11.50 -8.26
N ASP A 225 -1.05 12.26 -9.26
CA ASP A 225 -0.49 13.59 -9.49
C ASP A 225 -0.77 14.51 -8.29
N ALA A 226 0.12 15.47 -8.05
CA ALA A 226 0.05 16.32 -6.86
C ALA A 226 -1.25 17.14 -6.75
N ASN A 227 -1.92 17.40 -7.87
CA ASN A 227 -3.19 18.13 -7.92
C ASN A 227 -4.41 17.21 -7.70
N GLU A 228 -4.21 15.89 -7.62
CA GLU A 228 -5.26 14.86 -7.56
C GLU A 228 -5.05 13.90 -6.38
N ALA A 229 -4.35 14.38 -5.36
CA ALA A 229 -4.18 13.68 -4.10
C ALA A 229 -5.54 13.39 -3.42
N PHE A 230 -5.55 12.33 -2.61
CA PHE A 230 -6.73 11.85 -1.91
C PHE A 230 -6.57 12.02 -0.39
N ASN A 231 -7.68 12.03 0.34
CA ASN A 231 -7.69 12.05 1.81
C ASN A 231 -8.55 10.92 2.41
N ARG A 232 -9.27 10.14 1.60
CA ARG A 232 -10.03 8.99 2.08
C ARG A 232 -9.87 7.78 1.16
N LEU A 233 -9.44 6.67 1.76
CA LEU A 233 -9.50 5.34 1.15
C LEU A 233 -10.82 4.67 1.56
N ARG A 234 -11.53 4.09 0.60
CA ARG A 234 -12.72 3.27 0.83
C ARG A 234 -12.47 1.85 0.34
N VAL A 235 -12.62 0.87 1.23
CA VAL A 235 -12.58 -0.56 0.90
C VAL A 235 -13.99 -1.11 0.88
N ILE A 236 -14.39 -1.77 -0.20
CA ILE A 236 -15.75 -2.29 -0.40
C ILE A 236 -15.71 -3.80 -0.58
N SER A 237 -16.68 -4.48 0.02
CA SER A 237 -16.99 -5.88 -0.27
C SER A 237 -18.49 -6.12 -0.19
N SER A 238 -19.03 -6.89 -1.15
CA SER A 238 -20.38 -7.47 -1.10
C SER A 238 -20.40 -8.99 -0.95
N GLY A 239 -19.23 -9.65 -0.87
CA GLY A 239 -19.12 -11.12 -0.81
C GLY A 239 -18.57 -11.63 0.52
N VAL A 240 -17.61 -12.57 0.51
CA VAL A 240 -17.09 -13.14 1.77
C VAL A 240 -16.28 -12.10 2.52
N ALA A 241 -15.21 -11.60 1.92
CA ALA A 241 -14.35 -10.56 2.48
C ALA A 241 -13.60 -9.81 1.36
N GLY A 242 -13.11 -8.61 1.66
CA GLY A 242 -12.01 -7.99 0.93
C GLY A 242 -10.84 -7.83 1.87
N GLU A 243 -9.77 -8.61 1.67
CA GLU A 243 -8.62 -8.69 2.58
C GLU A 243 -7.46 -7.81 2.13
N PHE A 244 -6.90 -7.05 3.09
CA PHE A 244 -5.79 -6.15 2.84
C PHE A 244 -4.87 -5.99 4.05
N ASP A 245 -3.61 -5.73 3.76
CA ASP A 245 -2.56 -5.50 4.75
C ASP A 245 -1.48 -4.55 4.21
N ASN A 246 -0.49 -4.21 5.03
CA ASN A 246 0.71 -3.44 4.67
C ASN A 246 0.38 -2.17 3.88
N ILE A 247 -0.56 -1.38 4.41
CA ILE A 247 -0.91 -0.08 3.85
C ILE A 247 0.29 0.83 4.02
N VAL A 248 0.75 1.41 2.91
CA VAL A 248 1.81 2.42 2.89
C VAL A 248 1.29 3.67 2.22
N VAL A 249 1.25 4.79 2.94
CA VAL A 249 0.94 6.10 2.35
C VAL A 249 2.19 6.94 2.20
N GLY A 250 2.27 7.69 1.10
CA GLY A 250 3.34 8.62 0.80
C GLY A 250 2.80 10.03 0.62
N LEU A 251 3.47 11.00 1.24
CA LEU A 251 3.08 12.41 1.23
C LEU A 251 3.80 13.20 0.15
N ASP A 252 3.10 14.13 -0.51
CA ASP A 252 3.62 14.94 -1.61
C ASP A 252 4.84 15.83 -1.25
N LYS A 253 4.90 16.35 -0.03
CA LYS A 253 6.04 17.17 0.46
C LYS A 253 7.18 16.36 1.06
N ARG A 254 7.21 15.04 0.82
CA ARG A 254 8.35 14.20 1.21
C ARG A 254 9.63 14.59 0.47
N ASP A 255 10.77 14.34 1.09
CA ASP A 255 12.07 14.55 0.45
C ASP A 255 12.31 13.43 -0.58
N VAL A 256 11.97 13.69 -1.84
CA VAL A 256 12.24 12.74 -2.93
C VAL A 256 13.62 13.02 -3.49
N PRO A 257 14.57 12.06 -3.45
CA PRO A 257 15.86 12.24 -4.10
C PRO A 257 15.65 12.66 -5.55
N ALA A 258 16.25 13.80 -5.95
CA ALA A 258 16.13 14.31 -7.29
C ALA A 258 16.44 13.19 -8.30
N PRO A 259 15.67 13.06 -9.40
CA PRO A 259 15.90 12.03 -10.39
C PRO A 259 17.37 11.95 -10.78
N THR A 260 17.98 10.76 -10.72
CA THR A 260 19.40 10.56 -11.04
C THR A 260 19.76 11.08 -12.44
N SER A 261 18.77 11.16 -13.33
CA SER A 261 18.88 11.80 -14.64
C SER A 261 19.28 13.27 -14.58
N LEU A 262 18.86 14.05 -13.57
CA LEU A 262 19.31 15.44 -13.36
C LEU A 262 20.77 15.51 -12.90
N ALA A 263 21.21 14.57 -12.07
CA ALA A 263 22.61 14.46 -11.69
C ALA A 263 23.49 14.09 -12.90
N ILE A 264 23.04 13.16 -13.75
CA ILE A 264 23.74 12.78 -14.98
C ILE A 264 23.73 13.92 -16.01
N LEU A 265 22.63 14.66 -16.15
CA LEU A 265 22.55 15.86 -16.99
C LEU A 265 23.51 16.94 -16.48
N GLY A 266 23.54 17.19 -15.18
CA GLY A 266 24.47 18.13 -14.55
C GLY A 266 25.93 17.75 -14.77
N LEU A 267 26.27 16.47 -14.59
CA LEU A 267 27.62 15.95 -14.88
C LEU A 267 27.94 16.02 -16.38
N GLY A 268 26.99 15.74 -17.26
CA GLY A 268 27.14 15.86 -18.71
C GLY A 268 27.43 17.29 -19.16
N LEU A 269 26.72 18.27 -18.59
CA LEU A 269 26.93 19.69 -18.86
C LEU A 269 28.29 20.18 -18.32
N LEU A 270 28.71 19.74 -17.14
CA LEU A 270 30.03 20.03 -16.59
C LEU A 270 31.15 19.43 -17.45
N GLY A 271 30.99 18.20 -17.92
CA GLY A 271 31.92 17.55 -18.86
C GLY A 271 32.09 18.31 -20.17
N LEU A 272 31.00 18.85 -20.73
CA LEU A 272 31.02 19.68 -21.94
C LEU A 272 31.68 21.06 -21.70
N GLY A 273 31.50 21.64 -20.52
CA GLY A 273 32.13 22.91 -20.12
C GLY A 273 33.64 22.79 -19.94
N VAL A 274 34.11 21.69 -19.35
CA VAL A 274 35.53 21.40 -19.16
C VAL A 274 36.20 21.00 -20.48
N GLY A 275 35.53 20.21 -21.33
CA GLY A 275 36.03 19.82 -22.64
C GLY A 275 36.26 21.00 -23.61
N LYS A 276 35.53 22.11 -23.46
CA LYS A 276 35.78 23.34 -24.22
C LYS A 276 37.00 24.14 -23.74
N ARG A 277 37.42 23.99 -22.48
CA ARG A 277 38.62 24.67 -21.93
C ARG A 277 39.93 24.01 -22.35
N PHE A 278 39.93 22.71 -22.64
CA PHE A 278 41.10 21.97 -23.11
C PHE A 278 41.33 22.02 -24.64
N LYS A 279 40.52 22.80 -25.38
CA LYS A 279 40.70 23.05 -26.83
C LYS A 279 41.24 24.46 -27.15
N LYS A 280 41.91 25.11 -26.20
CA LYS A 280 42.68 26.34 -26.44
C LYS A 280 44.17 26.04 -26.44
#